data_AF-L2GTD2-F1
#
_entry.id   AF-L2GTD2-F1
#
_cell.length_a   1.000
_cell.length_b   1.000
_cell.length_c   1.000
_cell.angle_alpha   90.00
_cell.angle_beta   90.00
_cell.angle_gamma   90.00
#
_symmetry.space_group_name_H-M   'P 1'
#
loop_
_entity.id
_entity.type
_entity.pdbx_description
1 polymer ?
#
loop_
_entity_poly.entity_id
_entity_poly.type
_entity_poly.pdbx_seq_one_letter_code
_entity_poly.pdbx_strand_id
1 'polypeptide(L)'
;MKKSCLSILAIAIPLGSILIFGPVLFSWYLLKTTNHAYMDRYESMQSYFMSAIGDGTNIAKKITDNYMILTSQRAARDEPIIILQCLVNRKNYQKAEKNADKTKCAEVYYQELIRRCVKWEENEPENVFIPLDQMAEQKIVQRQDCLVRLAARLFKNYTVCKIDSLFGFLGARVPEKPKQYNAFVMCYEPGLLSVHKFLVDENNETSVFQDTHKIKSDEREATTIYMDIIVKMLALSFREEEKPTNLNKDLKMDGEQDGSAQENAADSDQSI
;
A
#
# COMPACT_ATOMS: atom_id res chain seq x y z
N MET A 1 -57.17 -21.43 30.32
CA MET A 1 -56.03 -21.88 29.48
C MET A 1 -55.52 -20.85 28.44
N LYS A 2 -56.34 -19.98 27.84
CA LYS A 2 -55.87 -19.01 26.80
C LYS A 2 -54.88 -17.93 27.28
N LYS A 3 -54.92 -17.50 28.56
CA LYS A 3 -54.03 -16.45 29.10
C LYS A 3 -52.55 -16.88 29.26
N SER A 4 -52.29 -18.16 29.54
CA SER A 4 -50.92 -18.71 29.68
C SER A 4 -50.17 -18.80 28.36
N CYS A 5 -50.86 -19.13 27.27
CA CYS A 5 -50.22 -19.26 25.95
C CYS A 5 -49.76 -17.88 25.43
N LEU A 6 -50.55 -16.84 25.71
CA LEU A 6 -50.25 -15.45 25.33
C LEU A 6 -49.05 -14.87 26.12
N SER A 7 -48.87 -15.27 27.37
CA SER A 7 -47.73 -14.84 28.21
C SER A 7 -46.44 -15.56 27.84
N ILE A 8 -46.50 -16.84 27.45
CA ILE A 8 -45.35 -17.58 26.92
C ILE A 8 -44.91 -17.00 25.57
N LEU A 9 -45.85 -16.72 24.66
CA LEU A 9 -45.56 -16.05 23.38
C LEU A 9 -44.95 -14.65 23.58
N ALA A 10 -45.46 -13.89 24.55
CA ALA A 10 -44.95 -12.56 24.87
C ALA A 10 -43.50 -12.56 25.39
N ILE A 11 -43.02 -13.67 25.97
CA ILE A 11 -41.64 -13.82 26.47
C ILE A 11 -40.74 -14.51 25.42
N ALA A 12 -41.28 -15.47 24.68
CA ALA A 12 -40.56 -16.23 23.66
C ALA A 12 -40.19 -15.37 22.43
N ILE A 13 -41.06 -14.45 22.00
CA ILE A 13 -40.78 -13.57 20.85
C ILE A 13 -39.58 -12.64 21.12
N PRO A 14 -39.50 -11.91 22.26
CA PRO A 14 -38.32 -11.13 22.61
C PRO A 14 -37.05 -11.97 22.75
N LEU A 15 -37.12 -13.12 23.43
CA LEU A 15 -35.97 -14.01 23.60
C LEU A 15 -35.46 -14.57 22.27
N GLY A 16 -36.37 -14.99 21.39
CA GLY A 16 -36.03 -15.43 20.03
C GLY A 16 -35.41 -14.29 19.21
N SER A 17 -35.94 -13.08 19.34
CA SER A 17 -35.38 -11.89 18.69
C SER A 17 -33.98 -11.57 19.20
N ILE A 18 -33.73 -11.66 20.50
CA ILE A 18 -32.40 -11.45 21.09
C ILE A 18 -31.42 -12.55 20.64
N LEU A 19 -31.85 -13.81 20.55
CA LEU A 19 -30.99 -14.90 20.08
C LEU A 19 -30.60 -14.76 18.60
N ILE A 20 -31.49 -14.23 17.76
CA ILE A 20 -31.23 -14.04 16.33
C ILE A 20 -30.47 -12.73 16.07
N PHE A 21 -30.94 -11.61 16.63
CA PHE A 21 -30.38 -10.28 16.35
C PHE A 21 -29.25 -9.90 17.29
N GLY A 22 -29.20 -10.45 18.51
CA GLY A 22 -28.16 -10.16 19.49
C GLY A 22 -26.75 -10.42 18.97
N PRO A 23 -26.45 -11.60 18.37
CA PRO A 23 -25.15 -11.85 17.76
C PRO A 23 -24.81 -10.88 16.63
N VAL A 24 -25.78 -10.53 15.78
CA VAL A 24 -25.59 -9.57 14.68
C VAL A 24 -25.27 -8.17 15.21
N LEU A 25 -26.03 -7.71 16.21
CA LEU A 25 -25.83 -6.42 16.86
C LEU A 25 -24.50 -6.37 17.63
N PHE A 26 -24.12 -7.45 18.31
CA PHE A 26 -22.84 -7.56 19.00
C PHE A 26 -21.67 -7.52 18.01
N SER A 27 -21.74 -8.31 16.94
CA SER A 27 -20.77 -8.27 15.83
C SER A 27 -20.66 -6.89 15.19
N TRP A 28 -21.79 -6.21 14.95
CA TRP A 28 -21.82 -4.84 14.45
C TRP A 28 -21.14 -3.86 15.42
N TYR A 29 -21.43 -3.98 16.72
CA TYR A 29 -20.86 -3.13 17.77
C TYR A 29 -19.34 -3.31 17.88
N LEU A 30 -18.85 -4.55 17.85
CA LEU A 30 -17.42 -4.85 17.86
C LEU A 30 -16.72 -4.20 16.67
N LEU A 31 -17.24 -4.40 15.46
CA LEU A 31 -16.65 -3.82 14.25
C LEU A 31 -16.69 -2.29 14.26
N LYS A 32 -17.79 -1.70 14.75
CA LYS A 32 -17.90 -0.25 14.94
C LYS A 32 -16.82 0.28 15.88
N THR A 33 -16.57 -0.43 16.99
CA THR A 33 -15.59 -0.06 18.01
C THR A 33 -14.16 -0.18 17.45
N THR A 34 -13.85 -1.29 16.75
CA THR A 34 -12.58 -1.46 16.05
C THR A 34 -12.35 -0.35 15.03
N ASN A 35 -13.37 0.00 14.23
CA ASN A 35 -13.25 1.07 13.26
C ASN A 35 -12.99 2.43 13.94
N HIS A 36 -13.70 2.75 15.02
CA HIS A 36 -13.52 3.99 15.74
C HIS A 36 -12.12 4.12 16.34
N ALA A 37 -11.68 3.10 17.10
CA ALA A 37 -10.34 3.07 17.71
C ALA A 37 -9.23 3.19 16.64
N TYR A 38 -9.44 2.55 15.49
CA TYR A 38 -8.52 2.62 14.37
C TYR A 38 -8.46 4.03 13.75
N MET A 39 -9.61 4.67 13.49
CA MET A 39 -9.69 6.03 12.97
C MET A 39 -9.03 7.04 13.92
N ASP A 40 -9.27 6.92 15.22
CA ASP A 40 -8.72 7.83 16.25
C ASP A 40 -7.19 7.71 16.36
N ARG A 41 -6.64 6.49 16.23
CA ARG A 41 -5.19 6.27 16.19
C ARG A 41 -4.55 6.99 15.00
N TYR A 42 -5.17 6.93 13.82
CA TYR A 42 -4.62 7.60 12.64
C TYR A 42 -4.73 9.12 12.70
N GLU A 43 -5.77 9.65 13.33
CA GLU A 43 -5.92 11.08 13.58
C GLU A 43 -4.78 11.62 14.46
N SER A 44 -4.41 10.88 15.52
CA SER A 44 -3.29 11.26 16.38
C SER A 44 -1.91 11.11 15.70
N MET A 45 -1.75 10.17 14.76
CA MET A 45 -0.52 10.01 13.97
C MET A 45 -0.41 10.99 12.80
N GLN A 46 -1.51 11.62 12.39
CA GLN A 46 -1.54 12.51 11.24
C GLN A 46 -0.60 13.70 11.41
N SER A 47 -0.54 14.31 12.60
CA SER A 47 0.33 15.45 12.90
C SER A 47 1.82 15.10 12.81
N TYR A 48 2.24 13.93 13.30
CA TYR A 48 3.62 13.44 13.22
C TYR A 48 4.07 13.20 11.77
N PHE A 49 3.20 12.59 10.97
CA PHE A 49 3.47 12.35 9.56
C PHE A 49 3.53 13.65 8.74
N MET A 50 2.67 14.63 9.08
CA MET A 50 2.69 15.96 8.49
C MET A 50 4.01 16.68 8.73
N SER A 51 4.58 16.56 9.94
CA SER A 51 5.90 17.12 10.23
C SER A 51 7.06 16.37 9.55
N ALA A 52 6.92 15.06 9.32
CA ALA A 52 7.96 14.23 8.72
C ALA A 52 8.10 14.43 7.19
N ILE A 53 7.01 14.81 6.49
CA ILE A 53 7.01 15.07 5.04
C ILE A 53 7.47 16.50 4.69
N GLY A 54 7.74 17.34 5.70
CA GLY A 54 8.18 18.72 5.53
C GLY A 54 7.04 19.72 5.25
N ASP A 55 7.24 20.95 5.73
CA ASP A 55 6.26 22.06 5.80
C ASP A 55 5.63 22.52 4.47
N GLY A 56 5.98 21.92 3.33
CA GLY A 56 5.46 22.33 2.02
C GLY A 56 4.03 21.89 1.74
N THR A 57 3.48 20.97 2.54
CA THR A 57 2.23 20.34 2.15
C THR A 57 1.33 20.10 3.38
N ASN A 58 0.10 20.65 3.35
CA ASN A 58 -0.93 20.52 4.39
C ASN A 58 -1.96 19.39 4.07
N ILE A 59 -1.90 18.18 4.69
CA ILE A 59 -2.59 16.91 4.26
C ILE A 59 -4.12 17.02 4.27
N ALA A 60 -4.67 17.81 5.19
CA ALA A 60 -6.11 18.06 5.27
C ALA A 60 -6.65 18.87 4.07
N LYS A 61 -5.79 19.52 3.27
CA LYS A 61 -6.14 20.14 1.97
C LYS A 61 -5.66 19.32 0.76
N LYS A 62 -5.14 18.10 0.97
CA LYS A 62 -4.11 17.52 0.11
C LYS A 62 -4.49 16.21 -0.55
N ILE A 63 -5.36 15.36 -0.01
CA ILE A 63 -5.71 14.11 -0.73
C ILE A 63 -6.60 14.38 -1.96
N THR A 64 -7.48 15.38 -1.88
CA THR A 64 -8.25 15.90 -3.02
C THR A 64 -7.35 16.51 -4.09
N ASP A 65 -6.24 17.10 -3.63
CA ASP A 65 -5.27 17.82 -4.47
C ASP A 65 -4.09 16.93 -4.90
N ASN A 66 -4.05 15.64 -4.57
CA ASN A 66 -2.97 14.74 -4.98
C ASN A 66 -3.47 13.47 -5.69
N TYR A 67 -2.60 12.91 -6.54
CA TYR A 67 -2.62 11.52 -6.98
C TYR A 67 -1.56 10.76 -6.19
N MET A 68 -1.88 9.55 -5.75
CA MET A 68 -0.87 8.60 -5.29
C MET A 68 -0.66 7.55 -6.37
N ILE A 69 0.59 7.33 -6.73
CA ILE A 69 0.97 6.37 -7.77
C ILE A 69 1.72 5.22 -7.11
N LEU A 70 1.19 4.01 -7.30
CA LEU A 70 1.78 2.77 -6.84
C LEU A 70 2.06 1.89 -8.05
N THR A 71 3.03 0.98 -7.94
CA THR A 71 3.26 -0.06 -8.94
C THR A 71 3.28 -1.43 -8.28
N SER A 72 2.84 -2.47 -8.98
CA SER A 72 3.05 -3.86 -8.56
C SER A 72 3.75 -4.64 -9.66
N GLN A 73 4.83 -5.33 -9.31
CA GLN A 73 5.64 -6.12 -10.24
C GLN A 73 6.27 -7.31 -9.53
N ARG A 74 7.04 -8.14 -10.24
CA ARG A 74 7.88 -9.15 -9.60
C ARG A 74 9.30 -8.60 -9.40
N ALA A 75 9.86 -8.84 -8.22
CA ALA A 75 11.25 -8.59 -7.88
C ALA A 75 12.19 -9.51 -8.68
N ALA A 76 13.50 -9.24 -8.64
CA ALA A 76 14.52 -10.08 -9.26
C ALA A 76 14.50 -11.55 -8.76
N ARG A 77 13.99 -11.80 -7.55
CA ARG A 77 13.82 -13.14 -6.96
C ARG A 77 12.47 -13.79 -7.29
N ASP A 78 11.76 -13.28 -8.30
CA ASP A 78 10.42 -13.70 -8.70
C ASP A 78 9.32 -13.44 -7.65
N GLU A 79 9.61 -12.70 -6.57
CA GLU A 79 8.62 -12.38 -5.54
C GLU A 79 7.75 -11.18 -5.95
N PRO A 80 6.42 -11.24 -5.85
CA PRO A 80 5.56 -10.12 -6.17
C PRO A 80 5.71 -9.01 -5.12
N ILE A 81 5.91 -7.78 -5.58
CA ILE A 81 6.13 -6.59 -4.75
C ILE A 81 5.21 -5.44 -5.16
N ILE A 82 4.94 -4.55 -4.22
CA ILE A 82 4.34 -3.23 -4.47
C ILE A 82 5.32 -2.14 -4.09
N ILE A 83 5.35 -1.07 -4.89
CA ILE A 83 6.23 0.07 -4.72
C ILE A 83 5.40 1.35 -4.71
N LEU A 84 5.59 2.19 -3.70
CA LEU A 84 5.14 3.58 -3.74
C LEU A 84 6.11 4.39 -4.60
N GLN A 85 5.62 4.89 -5.74
CA GLN A 85 6.45 5.63 -6.68
C GLN A 85 6.45 7.12 -6.34
N CYS A 86 5.28 7.74 -6.24
CA CYS A 86 5.20 9.17 -5.93
C CYS A 86 3.82 9.65 -5.46
N LEU A 87 3.83 10.87 -4.90
CA LEU A 87 2.65 11.68 -4.63
C LEU A 87 2.69 12.94 -5.52
N VAL A 88 1.72 13.08 -6.43
CA VAL A 88 1.70 14.16 -7.42
C VAL A 88 0.58 15.14 -7.13
N ASN A 89 0.90 16.43 -7.01
CA ASN A 89 -0.12 17.46 -6.87
C ASN A 89 -0.93 17.63 -8.17
N ARG A 90 -2.24 17.38 -8.10
CA ARG A 90 -3.19 17.47 -9.22
C ARG A 90 -3.20 18.83 -9.86
N LYS A 91 -3.18 19.92 -9.08
CA LYS A 91 -3.25 21.29 -9.62
C LYS A 91 -1.98 21.63 -10.40
N ASN A 92 -0.82 21.21 -9.92
CA ASN A 92 0.45 21.42 -10.61
C ASN A 92 0.52 20.59 -11.89
N TYR A 93 0.12 19.31 -11.82
CA TYR A 93 0.09 18.44 -12.98
C TYR A 93 -0.93 18.89 -14.03
N GLN A 94 -2.16 19.23 -13.64
CA GLN A 94 -3.19 19.76 -14.54
C GLN A 94 -2.81 21.10 -15.17
N LYS A 95 -2.01 21.94 -14.50
CA LYS A 95 -1.46 23.15 -15.11
C LYS A 95 -0.41 22.82 -16.18
N ALA A 96 0.45 21.82 -15.94
CA ALA A 96 1.40 21.34 -16.93
C ALA A 96 0.71 20.66 -18.13
N GLU A 97 -0.38 19.94 -17.90
CA GLU A 97 -1.23 19.29 -18.92
C GLU A 97 -2.16 20.27 -19.66
N LYS A 98 -2.61 21.37 -19.06
CA LYS A 98 -3.40 22.40 -19.80
C LYS A 98 -2.63 23.03 -20.97
N ASN A 99 -1.31 22.89 -20.99
CA ASN A 99 -0.45 23.25 -22.13
C ASN A 99 -0.30 22.10 -23.16
N ALA A 100 -0.80 20.90 -22.86
CA ALA A 100 -0.81 19.70 -23.70
C ALA A 100 -2.28 19.30 -23.98
N ASP A 101 -2.87 19.88 -25.03
CA ASP A 101 -4.13 19.51 -25.69
C ASP A 101 -5.34 19.04 -24.84
N LYS A 102 -6.38 19.89 -24.81
CA LYS A 102 -7.64 19.78 -24.06
C LYS A 102 -8.63 18.69 -24.51
N THR A 103 -8.20 17.63 -25.21
CA THR A 103 -9.12 16.68 -25.87
C THR A 103 -8.94 15.21 -25.48
N LYS A 104 -8.11 14.91 -24.47
CA LYS A 104 -7.78 13.52 -24.14
C LYS A 104 -8.73 12.92 -23.09
N CYS A 105 -9.25 11.73 -23.41
CA CYS A 105 -10.00 10.84 -22.52
C CYS A 105 -9.22 10.62 -21.20
N ALA A 106 -9.93 10.46 -20.07
CA ALA A 106 -9.32 10.24 -18.76
C ALA A 106 -8.26 9.12 -18.74
N GLU A 107 -8.41 8.12 -19.61
CA GLU A 107 -7.45 7.05 -19.82
C GLU A 107 -6.10 7.57 -20.34
N VAL A 108 -6.10 8.36 -21.41
CA VAL A 108 -4.88 8.92 -22.02
C VAL A 108 -4.17 9.89 -21.06
N TYR A 109 -4.94 10.62 -20.25
CA TYR A 109 -4.42 11.48 -19.19
C TYR A 109 -3.63 10.69 -18.13
N TYR A 110 -4.17 9.55 -17.67
CA TYR A 110 -3.47 8.72 -16.69
C TYR A 110 -2.29 7.95 -17.29
N GLN A 111 -2.35 7.57 -18.56
CA GLN A 111 -1.21 6.97 -19.27
C GLN A 111 -0.03 7.93 -19.33
N GLU A 112 -0.25 9.21 -19.65
CA GLU A 112 0.81 10.22 -19.67
C GLU A 112 1.35 10.53 -18.27
N LEU A 113 0.49 10.52 -17.25
CA LEU A 113 0.91 10.65 -15.84
C LEU A 113 1.84 9.50 -15.45
N ILE A 114 1.45 8.25 -15.76
CA ILE A 114 2.27 7.06 -15.51
C ILE A 114 3.60 7.17 -16.26
N ARG A 115 3.60 7.52 -17.55
CA ARG A 115 4.82 7.65 -18.35
C ARG A 115 5.81 8.67 -17.81
N ARG A 116 5.33 9.77 -17.20
CA ARG A 116 6.19 10.84 -16.64
C ARG A 116 6.68 10.53 -15.24
N CYS A 117 5.87 9.86 -14.44
CA CYS A 117 6.12 9.62 -13.03
C CYS A 117 6.68 8.23 -12.73
N VAL A 118 6.60 7.32 -13.71
CA VAL A 118 7.20 5.98 -13.67
C VAL A 118 8.31 5.96 -14.72
N LYS A 119 9.33 6.80 -14.54
CA LYS A 119 10.60 6.62 -15.23
C LYS A 119 11.50 5.85 -14.28
N TRP A 120 11.80 4.63 -14.65
CA TRP A 120 12.68 3.76 -13.90
C TRP A 120 14.13 4.25 -14.08
N GLU A 121 14.72 4.77 -13.02
CA GLU A 121 16.18 4.83 -12.88
C GLU A 121 16.56 3.95 -11.68
N GLU A 122 17.40 2.95 -11.93
CA GLU A 122 17.94 1.96 -10.97
C GLU A 122 18.65 2.58 -9.75
N ASN A 123 18.82 3.90 -9.75
CA ASN A 123 19.54 4.70 -8.75
C ASN A 123 18.66 5.70 -7.98
N GLU A 124 17.33 5.67 -8.10
CA GLU A 124 16.48 6.59 -7.32
C GLU A 124 16.32 6.10 -5.87
N PRO A 125 16.74 6.91 -4.86
CA PRO A 125 16.88 6.50 -3.46
C PRO A 125 15.56 6.35 -2.68
N GLU A 126 14.40 6.49 -3.30
CA GLU A 126 13.10 6.61 -2.60
C GLU A 126 12.12 5.45 -2.87
N ASN A 127 12.50 4.44 -3.64
CA ASN A 127 11.62 3.33 -3.97
C ASN A 127 11.49 2.35 -2.79
N VAL A 128 10.38 2.47 -2.06
CA VAL A 128 10.03 1.57 -0.95
C VAL A 128 9.37 0.30 -1.50
N PHE A 129 10.07 -0.82 -1.40
CA PHE A 129 9.59 -2.14 -1.81
C PHE A 129 8.80 -2.84 -0.71
N ILE A 130 7.69 -3.49 -1.07
CA ILE A 130 6.88 -4.27 -0.14
C ILE A 130 6.55 -5.61 -0.76
N PRO A 131 7.04 -6.72 -0.19
CA PRO A 131 6.58 -8.05 -0.53
C PRO A 131 5.06 -8.20 -0.32
N LEU A 132 4.36 -8.74 -1.32
CA LEU A 132 2.91 -8.80 -1.35
C LEU A 132 2.30 -9.75 -0.29
N ASP A 133 3.05 -10.76 0.12
CA ASP A 133 2.76 -11.61 1.26
C ASP A 133 2.70 -10.81 2.56
N GLN A 134 3.66 -9.92 2.81
CA GLN A 134 3.67 -9.05 3.98
C GLN A 134 2.53 -8.03 3.93
N MET A 135 2.16 -7.55 2.74
CA MET A 135 1.00 -6.68 2.57
C MET A 135 -0.31 -7.39 2.95
N ALA A 136 -0.45 -8.68 2.62
CA ALA A 136 -1.60 -9.48 3.03
C ALA A 136 -1.69 -9.59 4.55
N GLU A 137 -0.55 -9.73 5.24
CA GLU A 137 -0.50 -9.72 6.70
C GLU A 137 -0.92 -8.39 7.30
N GLN A 138 -0.77 -7.25 6.59
CA GLN A 138 -1.18 -5.92 7.08
C GLN A 138 -2.70 -5.66 7.01
N LYS A 139 -3.51 -6.64 6.56
CA LYS A 139 -4.98 -6.54 6.57
C LYS A 139 -5.50 -6.43 8.01
N ILE A 140 -6.26 -5.38 8.27
CA ILE A 140 -6.72 -4.98 9.61
C ILE A 140 -7.71 -6.00 10.14
N VAL A 141 -8.71 -6.38 9.34
CA VAL A 141 -9.80 -7.28 9.74
C VAL A 141 -9.28 -8.70 9.94
N GLN A 142 -8.32 -9.14 9.12
CA GLN A 142 -7.77 -10.49 9.23
C GLN A 142 -7.06 -10.75 10.56
N ARG A 143 -6.48 -9.70 11.17
CA ARG A 143 -5.84 -9.75 12.50
C ARG A 143 -6.83 -9.73 13.67
N GLN A 144 -8.13 -9.56 13.41
CA GLN A 144 -9.16 -9.50 14.46
C GLN A 144 -9.78 -10.88 14.72
N ASP A 145 -10.50 -10.96 15.84
CA ASP A 145 -11.26 -12.15 16.22
C ASP A 145 -12.27 -12.58 15.16
N CYS A 146 -12.62 -13.87 15.19
CA CYS A 146 -13.54 -14.49 14.23
C CYS A 146 -14.87 -13.73 14.09
N LEU A 147 -15.40 -13.20 15.20
CA LEU A 147 -16.64 -12.43 15.21
C LEU A 147 -16.52 -11.09 14.45
N VAL A 148 -15.37 -10.43 14.54
CA VAL A 148 -15.10 -9.18 13.81
C VAL A 148 -14.89 -9.47 12.32
N ARG A 149 -14.21 -10.57 12.00
CA ARG A 149 -14.09 -11.06 10.61
C ARG A 149 -15.45 -11.38 9.98
N LEU A 150 -16.33 -12.02 10.73
CA LEU A 150 -17.70 -12.30 10.29
C LEU A 150 -18.50 -11.00 10.15
N ALA A 151 -18.39 -10.09 11.12
CA ALA A 151 -19.01 -8.77 11.06
C ALA A 151 -18.59 -8.00 9.82
N ALA A 152 -17.29 -7.99 9.48
CA ALA A 152 -16.77 -7.28 8.33
C ALA A 152 -17.30 -7.82 6.99
N ARG A 153 -17.62 -9.12 6.92
CA ARG A 153 -18.27 -9.71 5.74
C ARG A 153 -19.70 -9.18 5.56
N LEU A 154 -20.41 -8.91 6.67
CA LEU A 154 -21.79 -8.41 6.68
C LEU A 154 -21.85 -6.88 6.54
N PHE A 155 -20.92 -6.17 7.16
CA PHE A 155 -20.91 -4.71 7.29
C PHE A 155 -19.67 -4.12 6.61
N LYS A 156 -19.62 -4.21 5.28
CA LYS A 156 -18.45 -3.83 4.46
C LYS A 156 -18.14 -2.32 4.42
N ASN A 157 -18.99 -1.49 5.01
CA ASN A 157 -18.92 -0.03 4.85
C ASN A 157 -17.97 0.67 5.83
N TYR A 158 -17.37 -0.04 6.78
CA TYR A 158 -16.41 0.53 7.71
C TYR A 158 -15.03 0.77 7.05
N THR A 159 -14.31 1.81 7.46
CA THR A 159 -12.98 2.17 6.95
C THR A 159 -12.01 1.00 6.95
N VAL A 160 -11.96 0.23 8.04
CA VAL A 160 -11.09 -0.95 8.13
C VAL A 160 -11.38 -1.99 7.04
N CYS A 161 -12.64 -2.13 6.62
CA CYS A 161 -13.03 -3.03 5.53
C CYS A 161 -12.64 -2.45 4.15
N LYS A 162 -12.75 -1.13 3.99
CA LYS A 162 -12.36 -0.40 2.77
C LYS A 162 -10.85 -0.54 2.51
N ILE A 163 -10.04 -0.42 3.57
CA ILE A 163 -8.58 -0.61 3.51
C ILE A 163 -8.24 -2.05 3.09
N ASP A 164 -8.82 -3.06 3.73
CA ASP A 164 -8.54 -4.47 3.40
C ASP A 164 -8.97 -4.82 1.96
N SER A 165 -10.08 -4.24 1.50
CA SER A 165 -10.54 -4.34 0.10
C SER A 165 -9.51 -3.74 -0.86
N LEU A 166 -8.96 -2.57 -0.54
CA LEU A 166 -7.96 -1.91 -1.35
C LEU A 166 -6.66 -2.71 -1.42
N PHE A 167 -6.16 -3.26 -0.31
CA PHE A 167 -5.00 -4.15 -0.35
C PHE A 167 -5.27 -5.40 -1.18
N GLY A 168 -6.49 -5.94 -1.12
CA GLY A 168 -6.92 -7.01 -2.02
C GLY A 168 -6.83 -6.62 -3.49
N PHE A 169 -7.21 -5.40 -3.85
CA PHE A 169 -7.13 -4.88 -5.22
C PHE A 169 -5.70 -4.63 -5.69
N LEU A 170 -4.87 -3.99 -4.86
CA LEU A 170 -3.48 -3.71 -5.18
C LEU A 170 -2.66 -4.99 -5.37
N GLY A 171 -2.94 -6.03 -4.57
CA GLY A 171 -2.26 -7.32 -4.69
C GLY A 171 -2.83 -8.29 -5.72
N ALA A 172 -3.89 -7.91 -6.44
CA ALA A 172 -4.50 -8.80 -7.42
C ALA A 172 -3.73 -8.80 -8.75
N ARG A 173 -3.35 -10.01 -9.21
CA ARG A 173 -2.83 -10.27 -10.57
C ARG A 173 -1.60 -9.43 -10.91
N VAL A 174 -0.48 -9.70 -10.24
CA VAL A 174 0.83 -9.15 -10.60
C VAL A 174 1.28 -9.79 -11.93
N PRO A 175 1.79 -9.01 -12.90
CA PRO A 175 2.22 -9.56 -14.17
C PRO A 175 3.44 -10.49 -13.98
N GLU A 176 3.48 -11.59 -14.74
CA GLU A 176 4.57 -12.57 -14.67
C GLU A 176 5.67 -12.28 -15.69
N LYS A 177 5.37 -11.49 -16.73
CA LYS A 177 6.32 -11.21 -17.80
C LYS A 177 7.36 -10.20 -17.35
N PRO A 178 8.64 -10.38 -17.73
CA PRO A 178 9.68 -9.37 -17.50
C PRO A 178 9.28 -8.02 -18.09
N LYS A 179 9.59 -6.93 -17.36
CA LYS A 179 9.28 -5.55 -17.75
C LYS A 179 7.79 -5.26 -17.97
N GLN A 180 6.93 -6.06 -17.35
CA GLN A 180 5.51 -5.74 -17.19
C GLN A 180 5.19 -5.47 -15.73
N TYR A 181 4.43 -4.42 -15.48
CA TYR A 181 3.96 -4.06 -14.14
C TYR A 181 2.55 -3.50 -14.18
N ASN A 182 1.84 -3.60 -13.05
CA ASN A 182 0.62 -2.81 -12.90
C ASN A 182 0.98 -1.45 -12.33
N ALA A 183 0.48 -0.38 -12.92
CA ALA A 183 0.48 0.95 -12.32
C ALA A 183 -0.91 1.24 -11.75
N PHE A 184 -0.96 1.76 -10.53
CA PHE A 184 -2.17 2.15 -9.84
C PHE A 184 -2.17 3.64 -9.61
N VAL A 185 -3.21 4.32 -10.09
CA VAL A 185 -3.43 5.74 -9.83
C VAL A 185 -4.60 5.89 -8.88
N MET A 186 -4.30 6.34 -7.67
CA MET A 186 -5.28 6.55 -6.61
C MET A 186 -5.64 8.03 -6.52
N CYS A 187 -6.95 8.31 -6.65
CA CYS A 187 -7.51 9.65 -6.63
C CYS A 187 -8.79 9.71 -5.78
N TYR A 188 -8.85 10.66 -4.85
CA TYR A 188 -10.07 11.05 -4.16
C TYR A 188 -10.81 12.21 -4.86
N GLU A 189 -12.09 12.03 -5.11
CA GLU A 189 -13.07 13.09 -5.40
C GLU A 189 -14.08 13.12 -4.24
N PRO A 190 -14.72 14.27 -3.93
CA PRO A 190 -15.65 14.34 -2.80
C PRO A 190 -16.68 13.20 -2.78
N GLY A 191 -16.60 12.33 -1.76
CA GLY A 191 -17.49 11.17 -1.59
C GLY A 191 -17.05 9.88 -2.30
N LEU A 192 -15.99 9.91 -3.11
CA LEU A 192 -15.54 8.77 -3.91
C LEU A 192 -14.01 8.71 -4.05
N LEU A 193 -13.43 7.64 -3.50
CA LEU A 193 -12.04 7.27 -3.70
C LEU A 193 -11.95 6.23 -4.82
N SER A 194 -11.23 6.55 -5.90
CA SER A 194 -11.02 5.67 -7.04
C SER A 194 -9.56 5.24 -7.15
N VAL A 195 -9.34 3.98 -7.52
CA VAL A 195 -8.01 3.42 -7.80
C VAL A 195 -8.04 2.77 -9.17
N HIS A 196 -7.40 3.41 -10.14
CA HIS A 196 -7.35 2.95 -11.52
C HIS A 196 -6.12 2.07 -11.72
N LYS A 197 -6.31 0.88 -12.29
CA LYS A 197 -5.26 -0.08 -12.59
C LYS A 197 -4.94 -0.06 -14.08
N PHE A 198 -3.67 0.07 -14.42
CA PHE A 198 -3.14 -0.01 -15.77
C PHE A 198 -2.10 -1.12 -15.83
N LEU A 199 -2.09 -1.92 -16.89
CA LEU A 199 -0.98 -2.81 -17.22
C LEU A 199 0.00 -2.04 -18.10
N VAL A 200 1.24 -1.92 -17.66
CA VAL A 200 2.32 -1.28 -18.41
C VAL A 200 3.26 -2.35 -18.91
N ASP A 201 3.66 -2.24 -20.17
CA ASP A 201 4.65 -3.08 -20.82
C ASP A 201 5.74 -2.18 -21.40
N GLU A 202 6.92 -2.19 -20.77
CA GLU A 202 8.03 -1.34 -21.19
C GLU A 202 8.64 -1.80 -22.52
N ASN A 203 8.54 -3.10 -22.85
CA ASN A 203 9.11 -3.60 -24.10
C ASN A 203 8.37 -3.04 -25.31
N ASN A 204 7.05 -2.85 -25.17
CA ASN A 204 6.18 -2.34 -26.21
C ASN A 204 5.84 -0.85 -26.03
N GLU A 205 6.37 -0.21 -24.98
CA GLU A 205 6.05 1.17 -24.58
C GLU A 205 4.53 1.42 -24.47
N THR A 206 3.77 0.43 -24.01
CA THR A 206 2.31 0.51 -23.91
C THR A 206 1.84 0.58 -22.47
N SER A 207 0.71 1.27 -22.26
CA SER A 207 -0.04 1.20 -21.02
C SER A 207 -1.52 1.01 -21.35
N VAL A 208 -2.14 -0.02 -20.78
CA VAL A 208 -3.52 -0.41 -21.09
C VAL A 208 -4.33 -0.38 -19.81
N PHE A 209 -5.45 0.33 -19.81
CA PHE A 209 -6.37 0.32 -18.67
C PHE A 209 -6.94 -1.09 -18.44
N GLN A 210 -6.94 -1.53 -17.19
CA GLN A 210 -7.42 -2.86 -16.79
C GLN A 210 -8.73 -2.79 -16.02
N ASP A 211 -8.75 -2.02 -14.92
CA ASP A 211 -9.87 -2.02 -13.99
C ASP A 211 -9.86 -0.76 -13.09
N THR A 212 -10.95 -0.52 -12.36
CA THR A 212 -11.03 0.53 -11.34
C THR A 212 -11.72 0.03 -10.08
N HIS A 213 -11.05 0.19 -8.94
CA HIS A 213 -11.65 0.00 -7.63
C HIS A 213 -12.26 1.30 -7.11
N LYS A 214 -13.54 1.27 -6.75
CA LYS A 214 -14.30 2.44 -6.28
C LYS A 214 -14.74 2.25 -4.83
N ILE A 215 -14.34 3.17 -3.97
CA ILE A 215 -14.63 3.17 -2.53
C ILE A 215 -15.42 4.43 -2.21
N LYS A 216 -16.65 4.27 -1.72
CA LYS A 216 -17.41 5.39 -1.15
C LYS A 216 -16.77 5.78 0.18
N SER A 217 -16.26 6.98 0.26
CA SER A 217 -15.60 7.48 1.46
C SER A 217 -15.80 8.97 1.61
N ASP A 218 -16.01 9.44 2.83
CA ASP A 218 -15.83 10.85 3.13
C ASP A 218 -14.33 11.23 3.13
N GLU A 219 -14.04 12.51 3.30
CA GLU A 219 -12.67 13.03 3.26
C GLU A 219 -11.81 12.50 4.41
N ARG A 220 -12.42 12.30 5.59
CA ARG A 220 -11.73 11.78 6.78
C ARG A 220 -11.33 10.33 6.54
N GLU A 221 -12.26 9.50 6.08
CA GLU A 221 -12.02 8.11 5.73
C GLU A 221 -10.99 7.98 4.62
N ALA A 222 -11.11 8.76 3.54
CA ALA A 222 -10.15 8.75 2.45
C ALA A 222 -8.74 9.13 2.94
N THR A 223 -8.63 10.13 3.81
CA THR A 223 -7.34 10.53 4.39
C THR A 223 -6.74 9.39 5.20
N THR A 224 -7.51 8.73 6.06
CA THR A 224 -7.04 7.56 6.81
C THR A 224 -6.58 6.44 5.89
N ILE A 225 -7.29 6.16 4.79
CA ILE A 225 -6.89 5.12 3.83
C ILE A 225 -5.55 5.46 3.18
N TYR A 226 -5.36 6.69 2.67
CA TYR A 226 -4.08 7.12 2.09
C TYR A 226 -2.94 7.00 3.10
N MET A 227 -3.17 7.50 4.31
CA MET A 227 -2.19 7.48 5.39
C MET A 227 -1.79 6.06 5.79
N ASP A 228 -2.77 5.15 5.91
CA ASP A 228 -2.50 3.76 6.29
C ASP A 228 -1.63 3.06 5.27
N ILE A 229 -1.90 3.27 3.99
CA ILE A 229 -1.08 2.72 2.91
C ILE A 229 0.34 3.23 3.07
N ILE A 230 0.55 4.55 3.12
CA ILE A 230 1.91 5.13 3.16
C ILE A 230 2.65 4.70 4.44
N VAL A 231 2.01 4.74 5.61
CA VAL A 231 2.64 4.34 6.87
C VAL A 231 3.04 2.86 6.84
N LYS A 232 2.18 1.98 6.33
CA LYS A 232 2.52 0.56 6.18
C LYS A 232 3.61 0.36 5.16
N MET A 233 3.63 1.14 4.08
CA MET A 233 4.70 1.09 3.09
C MET A 233 6.05 1.44 3.74
N LEU A 234 6.13 2.60 4.40
CA LEU A 234 7.34 3.06 5.07
C LEU A 234 7.78 2.11 6.21
N ALA A 235 6.85 1.62 7.03
CA ALA A 235 7.19 0.74 8.14
C ALA A 235 7.78 -0.62 7.68
N LEU A 236 7.43 -1.07 6.47
CA LEU A 236 7.94 -2.32 5.91
C LEU A 236 9.29 -2.14 5.21
N SER A 237 9.58 -0.99 4.61
CA SER A 237 10.93 -0.71 4.07
C SER A 237 12.02 -0.74 5.14
N PHE A 238 11.75 -0.20 6.33
CA PHE A 238 12.74 -0.18 7.41
C PHE A 238 13.06 -1.56 8.00
N ARG A 239 12.24 -2.60 7.72
CA ARG A 239 12.51 -3.97 8.19
C ARG A 239 13.48 -4.74 7.31
N GLU A 240 13.68 -4.33 6.06
CA GLU A 240 14.62 -4.99 5.15
C GLU A 240 16.08 -4.55 5.40
N GLU A 241 16.31 -3.35 5.93
CA GLU A 241 17.65 -2.85 6.30
C GLU A 241 18.25 -3.56 7.52
N GLU A 242 17.45 -4.25 8.34
CA GLU A 242 17.91 -4.94 9.55
C GLU A 242 18.25 -6.43 9.35
N LYS A 243 18.16 -6.99 8.14
CA LYS A 243 18.70 -8.35 7.89
C LYS A 243 20.24 -8.28 7.86
N PRO A 244 20.96 -8.92 8.80
CA PRO A 244 22.41 -8.84 8.82
C PRO A 244 22.98 -9.52 7.57
N THR A 245 23.78 -8.76 6.82
CA THR A 245 24.68 -9.23 5.77
C THR A 245 25.75 -10.14 6.38
N ASN A 246 25.40 -11.38 6.72
CA ASN A 246 26.35 -12.42 7.03
C ASN A 246 26.40 -13.38 5.85
N LEU A 247 27.27 -13.06 4.88
CA LEU A 247 27.83 -14.05 3.97
C LEU A 247 29.25 -13.64 3.57
N ASN A 248 30.17 -14.58 3.76
CA ASN A 248 31.58 -14.63 3.35
C ASN A 248 32.65 -14.05 4.29
N LYS A 249 32.76 -14.65 5.47
CA LYS A 249 34.08 -15.11 5.97
C LYS A 249 33.98 -16.61 6.14
N ASP A 250 34.39 -17.33 5.10
CA ASP A 250 34.95 -18.68 5.10
C ASP A 250 34.77 -19.26 3.70
N LEU A 251 35.82 -19.09 2.88
CA LEU A 251 36.22 -19.97 1.77
C LEU A 251 37.26 -19.24 0.90
N LYS A 252 38.48 -19.13 1.43
CA LYS A 252 39.71 -19.25 0.64
C LYS A 252 40.74 -19.98 1.49
N MET A 253 40.58 -21.29 1.53
CA MET A 253 41.66 -22.22 1.84
C MET A 253 41.75 -23.19 0.67
N ASP A 254 42.96 -23.23 0.12
CA ASP A 254 43.62 -24.32 -0.61
C ASP A 254 43.88 -24.17 -2.12
N GLY A 255 45.19 -24.17 -2.42
CA GLY A 255 45.87 -24.57 -3.67
C GLY A 255 46.17 -23.43 -4.65
N GLU A 256 47.37 -23.20 -5.19
CA GLU A 256 48.63 -23.95 -5.21
C GLU A 256 49.80 -23.01 -5.62
N GLN A 257 50.99 -23.47 -5.23
CA GLN A 257 52.39 -23.12 -5.52
C GLN A 257 52.78 -22.34 -6.80
N ASP A 258 53.65 -21.35 -6.63
CA ASP A 258 55.06 -21.28 -7.10
C ASP A 258 55.66 -19.97 -6.53
N GLY A 259 56.88 -19.83 -6.05
CA GLY A 259 58.12 -20.50 -6.42
C GLY A 259 59.17 -19.43 -6.79
N SER A 260 59.65 -18.61 -5.84
CA SER A 260 60.97 -17.95 -5.94
C SER A 260 61.37 -17.31 -4.60
N ALA A 261 62.47 -17.79 -4.05
CA ALA A 261 63.11 -17.32 -2.83
C ALA A 261 64.17 -16.24 -3.12
N GLN A 262 64.35 -15.36 -2.12
CA GLN A 262 65.57 -14.60 -1.77
C GLN A 262 66.05 -13.51 -2.76
N GLU A 263 66.61 -12.36 -2.37
CA GLU A 263 67.13 -11.85 -1.10
C GLU A 263 67.37 -10.34 -1.21
N ASN A 264 67.37 -9.66 -0.06
CA ASN A 264 68.15 -8.45 0.31
C ASN A 264 67.82 -7.12 -0.39
N ALA A 265 67.30 -6.12 0.32
CA ALA A 265 67.90 -5.29 1.38
C ALA A 265 68.50 -3.99 0.81
N ALA A 266 67.86 -2.88 1.22
CA ALA A 266 68.45 -1.68 1.79
C ALA A 266 69.64 -0.99 1.08
N ASP A 267 69.31 0.21 0.60
CA ASP A 267 69.92 1.48 1.02
C ASP A 267 71.12 2.07 0.25
N SER A 268 71.11 3.40 0.26
CA SER A 268 72.19 4.36 0.05
C SER A 268 72.57 4.79 -1.40
N ASP A 269 72.13 6.02 -1.68
CA ASP A 269 72.97 7.20 -1.94
C ASP A 269 73.42 7.61 -3.36
N GLN A 270 73.27 8.94 -3.54
CA GLN A 270 74.07 9.91 -4.29
C GLN A 270 73.88 10.14 -5.81
N SER A 271 73.20 11.26 -6.08
CA SER A 271 73.67 12.44 -6.86
C SER A 271 74.75 12.25 -7.94
N ILE A 272 74.44 12.70 -9.16
CA ILE A 272 74.78 14.03 -9.74
C ILE A 272 73.70 14.39 -10.76
#